data_AF-A0A9D3SLZ4-F1
#
_entry.id   AF-A0A9D3SLZ4-F1
#
_cell.length_a   1.000
_cell.length_b   1.000
_cell.length_c   1.000
_cell.angle_alpha   90.00
_cell.angle_beta   90.00
_cell.angle_gamma   90.00
#
_symmetry.space_group_name_H-M   'P 1'
#
loop_
_entity.id
_entity.type
_entity.pdbx_description
1 polymer ?
#
loop_
_entity_poly.entity_id
_entity_poly.type
_entity_poly.pdbx_seq_one_letter_code
_entity_poly.pdbx_strand_id
1 'polypeptide(L)'
;MFRHIRTLRQVAARPFSNSACRQVENKVTAKQKLFQEDNGLPVHLKGGTVDSLLFSATMALTVFGTGYVIYELFKAAMPKKKASSLKEVVGRETAAASRTEATQRERAPIAPQSSLLCITRLIHVLLTPC
;
A
#
# COMPACT_ATOMS: atom_id res chain seq x y z
N MET A 1 -48.98 -27.96 -6.00
CA MET A 1 -47.68 -27.53 -6.55
C MET A 1 -47.53 -26.01 -6.82
N PHE A 2 -48.60 -25.20 -6.85
CA PHE A 2 -48.52 -23.75 -7.19
C PHE A 2 -47.99 -22.81 -6.08
N ARG A 3 -47.74 -23.29 -4.86
CA ARG A 3 -47.30 -22.43 -3.74
C ARG A 3 -45.86 -21.94 -3.91
N HIS A 4 -44.97 -22.80 -4.39
CA HIS A 4 -43.56 -22.45 -4.63
C HIS A 4 -43.39 -21.45 -5.77
N ILE A 5 -44.25 -21.51 -6.78
CA ILE A 5 -44.20 -20.57 -7.91
C ILE A 5 -44.58 -19.15 -7.46
N ARG A 6 -45.55 -19.03 -6.54
CA ARG A 6 -45.96 -17.73 -5.97
C ARG A 6 -44.90 -17.13 -5.03
N THR A 7 -44.22 -17.94 -4.23
CA THR A 7 -43.13 -17.46 -3.36
C THR A 7 -41.92 -17.02 -4.17
N LEU A 8 -41.56 -17.75 -5.22
CA LEU A 8 -40.50 -17.34 -6.15
C LEU A 8 -40.87 -16.04 -6.86
N ARG A 9 -42.14 -15.89 -7.27
CA ARG A 9 -42.62 -14.64 -7.87
C ARG A 9 -42.63 -13.48 -6.88
N GLN A 10 -42.94 -13.68 -5.61
CA GLN A 10 -42.85 -12.65 -4.56
C GLN A 10 -41.41 -12.27 -4.22
N VAL A 11 -40.47 -13.20 -4.26
CA VAL A 11 -39.03 -12.94 -4.05
C VAL A 11 -38.42 -12.24 -5.26
N ALA A 12 -38.81 -12.63 -6.48
CA ALA A 12 -38.38 -12.00 -7.72
C ALA A 12 -39.07 -10.65 -7.99
N ALA A 13 -40.30 -10.46 -7.50
CA ALA A 13 -41.03 -9.20 -7.57
C ALA A 13 -40.76 -8.27 -6.38
N ARG A 14 -39.89 -8.65 -5.43
CA ARG A 14 -39.23 -7.62 -4.63
C ARG A 14 -38.36 -6.86 -5.62
N PRO A 15 -38.65 -5.58 -5.94
CA PRO A 15 -37.66 -4.80 -6.65
C PRO A 15 -36.39 -4.92 -5.79
N PHE A 16 -35.28 -5.33 -6.40
CA PHE A 16 -33.95 -5.05 -5.85
C PHE A 16 -33.79 -3.53 -5.90
N SER A 17 -34.56 -2.83 -5.08
CA SER A 17 -34.42 -1.44 -4.76
C SER A 17 -33.23 -1.38 -3.81
N ASN A 18 -32.06 -1.65 -4.37
CA ASN A 18 -30.79 -1.23 -3.78
C ASN A 18 -30.71 0.31 -3.72
N SER A 19 -31.74 0.99 -4.24
CA SER A 19 -32.21 2.27 -3.79
C SER A 19 -32.76 2.21 -2.35
N ALA A 20 -31.89 1.91 -1.39
CA ALA A 20 -31.62 2.99 -0.44
C ALA A 20 -31.04 4.13 -1.30
N CYS A 21 -31.91 4.82 -2.06
CA CYS A 21 -31.65 6.16 -2.51
C CYS A 21 -31.62 6.93 -1.20
N ARG A 22 -30.48 6.86 -0.51
CA ARG A 22 -29.94 8.00 0.19
C ARG A 22 -30.07 9.07 -0.87
N GLN A 23 -31.14 9.88 -0.80
CA GLN A 23 -31.23 11.11 -1.55
C GLN A 23 -30.06 11.94 -0.99
N VAL A 24 -28.86 11.63 -1.46
CA VAL A 24 -27.72 12.52 -1.35
C VAL A 24 -28.16 13.64 -2.25
N GLU A 25 -28.80 14.62 -1.61
CA GLU A 25 -29.23 15.83 -2.26
C GLU A 25 -28.05 16.36 -3.08
N ASN A 26 -28.31 16.77 -4.31
CA ASN A 26 -27.25 17.19 -5.21
C ASN A 26 -26.59 18.47 -4.65
N LYS A 27 -25.42 18.30 -4.03
CA LYS A 27 -24.60 19.41 -3.50
C LYS A 27 -23.54 19.89 -4.50
N VAL A 28 -23.59 19.46 -5.77
CA VAL A 28 -22.61 19.85 -6.80
C VAL A 28 -22.61 21.37 -6.98
N THR A 29 -23.77 22.02 -7.07
CA THR A 29 -23.86 23.48 -7.22
C THR A 29 -23.24 24.22 -6.02
N ALA A 30 -23.42 23.70 -4.80
CA ALA A 30 -22.85 24.30 -3.59
C ALA A 30 -21.31 24.17 -3.57
N LYS A 31 -20.78 23.02 -3.99
CA LYS A 31 -19.33 22.80 -4.11
C LYS A 31 -18.73 23.61 -5.26
N GLN A 32 -19.41 23.70 -6.40
CA GLN A 32 -18.98 24.55 -7.52
C GLN A 32 -18.88 26.01 -7.10
N LYS A 33 -19.87 26.53 -6.35
CA LYS A 33 -19.80 27.90 -5.82
C LYS A 33 -18.60 28.10 -4.87
N LEU A 34 -18.34 27.13 -3.99
CA LEU A 34 -17.18 27.19 -3.08
C LEU A 34 -15.84 27.23 -3.83
N PHE A 35 -15.67 26.37 -4.84
CA PHE A 35 -14.42 26.29 -5.60
C PHE A 35 -14.23 27.45 -6.60
N GLN A 36 -15.33 28.06 -7.06
CA GLN A 36 -15.31 29.18 -8.01
C GLN A 36 -15.34 30.56 -7.35
N GLU A 37 -15.46 30.64 -6.01
CA GLU A 37 -15.35 31.91 -5.30
C GLU A 37 -14.00 32.58 -5.60
N ASP A 38 -13.96 33.87 -5.92
CA ASP A 38 -12.71 34.54 -6.31
C ASP A 38 -11.91 35.01 -5.08
N ASN A 39 -11.32 34.05 -4.36
CA ASN A 39 -10.56 34.34 -3.13
C ASN A 39 -9.05 34.42 -3.36
N GLY A 40 -8.57 34.31 -4.61
CA GLY A 40 -7.13 34.25 -4.94
C GLY A 40 -6.35 33.07 -4.33
N LEU A 41 -7.03 32.14 -3.66
CA LEU A 41 -6.43 30.98 -3.00
C LEU A 41 -6.15 29.84 -3.99
N PRO A 42 -5.01 29.12 -3.85
CA PRO A 42 -4.70 27.99 -4.70
C PRO A 42 -5.66 26.82 -4.45
N VAL A 43 -5.89 26.00 -5.48
CA VAL A 43 -6.90 24.91 -5.47
C VAL A 43 -6.74 23.92 -4.31
N HIS A 44 -5.52 23.66 -3.85
CA HIS A 44 -5.22 22.72 -2.76
C HIS A 44 -5.52 23.26 -1.35
N LEU A 45 -5.90 24.53 -1.20
CA LEU A 45 -6.37 25.13 0.05
C LEU A 45 -7.85 25.58 -0.05
N LYS A 46 -8.48 25.34 -1.20
CA LYS A 46 -9.80 25.91 -1.53
C LYS A 46 -10.96 25.20 -0.83
N GLY A 47 -10.77 23.98 -0.33
CA GLY A 47 -11.73 23.28 0.53
C GLY A 47 -11.70 23.74 2.00
N GLY A 48 -10.84 24.71 2.34
CA GLY A 48 -10.89 25.46 3.60
C GLY A 48 -9.93 24.96 4.67
N THR A 49 -10.33 25.12 5.94
CA THR A 49 -9.49 24.79 7.12
C THR A 49 -9.12 23.32 7.21
N VAL A 50 -9.95 22.42 6.70
CA VAL A 50 -9.66 20.98 6.69
C VAL A 50 -8.45 20.68 5.80
N ASP A 51 -8.37 21.29 4.62
CA ASP A 51 -7.25 21.09 3.71
C ASP A 51 -5.96 21.64 4.30
N SER A 52 -6.02 22.79 4.98
CA SER A 52 -4.86 23.37 5.65
C SER A 52 -4.36 22.50 6.81
N LEU A 53 -5.26 21.92 7.61
CA LEU A 53 -4.89 20.99 8.69
C LEU A 53 -4.31 19.70 8.12
N LEU A 54 -4.94 19.15 7.07
CA LEU A 54 -4.48 17.93 6.42
C LEU A 54 -3.07 18.13 5.83
N PHE A 55 -2.85 19.24 5.12
CA PHE A 55 -1.54 19.60 4.58
C PHE A 55 -0.48 19.78 5.68
N SER A 56 -0.84 20.49 6.75
CA SER A 56 0.07 20.72 7.88
C SER A 56 0.46 19.41 8.56
N ALA A 57 -0.50 18.50 8.76
CA ALA A 57 -0.26 17.18 9.33
C ALA A 57 0.63 16.32 8.42
N THR A 58 0.36 16.31 7.11
CA THR A 58 1.20 15.60 6.13
C THR A 58 2.63 16.15 6.14
N MET A 59 2.81 17.47 6.09
CA MET A 59 4.14 18.07 6.14
C MET A 59 4.86 17.77 7.45
N ALA A 60 4.19 17.92 8.60
CA ALA A 60 4.77 17.58 9.90
C ALA A 60 5.23 16.11 9.95
N LEU A 61 4.39 15.18 9.47
CA LEU A 61 4.73 13.76 9.42
C LEU A 61 5.93 13.49 8.50
N THR A 62 5.98 14.10 7.32
CA THR A 62 7.10 13.93 6.38
C THR A 62 8.41 14.46 6.95
N VAL A 63 8.42 15.67 7.52
CA VAL A 63 9.61 16.26 8.13
C VAL A 63 10.09 15.41 9.30
N PHE A 64 9.17 14.94 10.14
CA PHE A 64 9.49 14.05 11.26
C PHE A 64 10.05 12.71 10.77
N GLY A 65 9.42 12.09 9.77
CA GLY A 65 9.86 10.82 9.18
C GLY A 65 11.24 10.93 8.54
N THR A 66 11.49 11.98 7.74
CA THR A 66 12.79 12.23 7.14
C THR A 66 13.86 12.49 8.21
N GLY A 67 13.55 13.29 9.23
CA GLY A 67 14.45 13.52 10.36
C GLY A 67 14.80 12.23 11.11
N TYR A 68 13.82 11.36 11.33
CA TYR A 68 14.03 10.06 11.97
C TYR A 68 14.93 9.14 11.14
N VAL A 69 14.72 9.06 9.82
CA VAL A 69 15.57 8.28 8.91
C VAL A 69 17.00 8.82 8.91
N ILE A 70 17.19 10.14 8.88
CA ILE A 70 18.52 10.76 8.96
C ILE A 70 19.19 10.43 10.29
N TYR A 71 18.46 10.47 11.40
CA TYR A 71 18.98 10.10 12.72
C TYR A 71 19.42 8.63 12.78
N GLU A 72 18.57 7.71 12.29
CA GLU A 72 18.92 6.28 12.23
C GLU A 72 20.12 6.03 11.31
N LEU A 73 20.17 6.71 10.15
CA LEU A 73 21.29 6.62 9.23
C LEU A 73 22.58 7.11 9.87
N PHE A 74 22.56 8.25 10.57
CA PHE A 74 23.72 8.78 11.28
C PHE A 74 24.19 7.83 12.39
N LYS A 75 23.25 7.27 13.16
CA LYS A 75 23.51 6.26 14.21
C LYS A 75 24.07 4.95 13.64
N ALA A 76 23.71 4.59 12.41
CA ALA A 76 24.22 3.41 11.71
C ALA A 76 25.59 3.67 11.06
N ALA A 77 25.80 4.86 10.51
CA ALA A 77 27.05 5.27 9.86
C ALA A 77 28.19 5.47 10.86
N MET A 78 27.88 5.90 12.09
CA MET A 78 28.87 6.00 13.15
C MET A 78 29.24 4.59 13.64
N PRO A 79 30.53 4.21 13.61
CA PRO A 79 30.98 2.90 14.07
C PRO A 79 30.69 2.79 15.57
N LYS A 80 29.69 1.97 15.91
CA LYS A 80 29.44 1.61 17.30
C LYS A 80 30.65 0.83 17.78
N LYS A 81 31.35 1.33 18.79
CA LYS A 81 32.51 0.67 19.39
C LYS A 81 32.10 -0.71 19.91
N LYS A 82 32.23 -1.72 19.05
CA LYS A 82 32.46 -3.12 19.43
C LYS A 82 33.87 -3.42 18.95
N ALA A 83 34.85 -3.11 19.79
CA ALA A 83 36.21 -3.56 19.59
C ALA A 83 36.23 -5.10 19.63
N SER A 84 35.95 -5.80 18.51
CA SER A 84 36.27 -7.24 18.31
C SER A 84 35.62 -7.89 17.07
N SER A 85 34.35 -7.64 16.74
CA SER A 85 33.60 -8.56 15.85
C SER A 85 33.72 -8.29 14.34
N LEU A 86 34.19 -7.12 13.91
CA LEU A 86 34.33 -6.79 12.47
C LEU A 86 35.54 -7.50 11.81
N LYS A 87 36.52 -7.96 12.59
CA LYS A 87 37.61 -8.81 12.09
C LYS A 87 37.15 -10.25 11.82
N GLU A 88 36.07 -10.71 12.45
CA GLU A 88 35.61 -12.11 12.32
C GLU A 88 34.75 -12.33 11.07
N VAL A 89 33.96 -11.34 10.64
CA VAL A 89 33.08 -11.47 9.46
C VAL A 89 33.85 -11.26 8.16
N VAL A 90 34.74 -10.26 8.10
CA VAL A 90 35.61 -10.05 6.92
C VAL A 90 36.62 -11.21 6.76
N GLY A 91 37.11 -11.80 7.87
CA GLY A 91 37.95 -12.99 7.83
C GLY A 91 37.23 -14.28 7.37
N ARG A 92 35.91 -14.38 7.63
CA ARG A 92 35.07 -15.49 7.13
C ARG A 92 34.73 -15.34 5.65
N GLU A 93 34.55 -14.12 5.14
CA GLU A 93 34.36 -13.92 3.70
C GLU A 93 35.61 -14.27 2.89
N THR A 94 36.81 -13.93 3.37
CA THR A 94 38.06 -14.29 2.69
C THR A 94 38.37 -15.79 2.72
N ALA A 95 37.85 -16.53 3.71
CA ALA A 95 37.99 -18.00 3.79
C ALA A 95 36.90 -18.76 3.02
N ALA A 96 35.77 -18.11 2.70
CA ALA A 96 34.70 -18.69 1.90
C ALA A 96 34.98 -18.59 0.38
N ALA A 97 35.77 -17.60 -0.04
CA ALA A 97 36.14 -17.40 -1.45
C ALA A 97 37.05 -18.50 -2.03
N SER A 98 37.73 -19.30 -1.20
CA SER A 98 38.53 -20.47 -1.66
C SER A 98 37.74 -21.78 -1.66
N ARG A 99 36.51 -21.80 -1.12
CA ARG A 99 35.70 -23.02 -0.95
C ARG A 99 34.62 -23.20 -2.02
N THR A 100 34.33 -22.16 -2.81
CA THR A 100 33.35 -22.19 -3.90
C THR A 100 33.81 -22.96 -5.14
N GLU A 101 35.10 -23.25 -5.30
CA GLU A 101 35.60 -24.06 -6.42
C GLU A 101 35.54 -25.58 -6.16
N ALA A 102 35.38 -26.04 -4.91
CA ALA A 102 35.47 -27.47 -4.55
C ALA A 102 34.12 -28.18 -4.35
N THR A 103 32.98 -27.47 -4.40
CA THR A 103 31.65 -28.06 -4.19
C THR A 103 30.76 -27.89 -5.43
N GLN A 104 31.32 -28.22 -6.59
CA GLN A 104 30.62 -28.45 -7.87
C GLN A 104 29.99 -29.86 -7.96
N ARG A 105 29.85 -30.57 -6.83
CA ARG A 105 29.16 -31.87 -6.75
C ARG A 105 28.54 -31.96 -5.37
N GLU A 106 27.23 -31.82 -5.29
CA GLU A 106 26.31 -32.72 -4.57
C GLU A 106 24.99 -32.03 -4.22
N ARG A 107 23.97 -32.33 -5.04
CA ARG A 107 22.52 -32.40 -4.71
C ARG A 107 21.76 -31.13 -4.26
N ALA A 108 20.97 -30.61 -5.21
CA ALA A 108 19.53 -30.33 -5.01
C ALA A 108 18.76 -31.68 -4.82
N PRO A 109 17.49 -31.76 -4.32
CA PRO A 109 16.36 -30.82 -4.45
C PRO A 109 15.57 -30.60 -3.13
N ILE A 110 14.62 -29.67 -2.99
CA ILE A 110 13.19 -29.74 -3.39
C ILE A 110 12.55 -28.37 -3.07
N ALA A 111 11.77 -27.82 -4.00
CA ALA A 111 10.99 -26.59 -3.85
C ALA A 111 9.61 -26.85 -3.18
N PRO A 112 8.92 -25.79 -2.72
CA PRO A 112 7.54 -25.60 -3.19
C PRO A 112 7.37 -24.28 -3.97
N GLN A 113 7.27 -24.41 -5.29
CA GLN A 113 7.00 -23.37 -6.30
C GLN A 113 5.50 -23.02 -6.46
N SER A 114 4.62 -23.49 -5.57
CA SER A 114 3.17 -23.38 -5.74
C SER A 114 2.56 -22.05 -5.28
N SER A 115 3.18 -21.35 -4.32
CA SER A 115 2.59 -20.13 -3.73
C SER A 115 2.82 -18.86 -4.57
N LEU A 116 3.97 -18.76 -5.24
CA LEU A 116 4.36 -17.57 -6.03
C LEU A 116 3.67 -17.51 -7.41
N LEU A 117 3.35 -18.66 -7.99
CA LEU A 117 2.58 -18.75 -9.24
C LEU A 117 1.12 -18.30 -9.06
N CYS A 118 0.54 -18.50 -7.88
CA CYS A 118 -0.82 -18.08 -7.57
C CYS A 118 -0.94 -16.55 -7.46
N ILE A 119 0.05 -15.91 -6.82
CA ILE A 119 0.11 -14.45 -6.66
C ILE A 119 0.34 -13.78 -8.03
N THR A 120 1.21 -14.36 -8.87
CA THR A 120 1.51 -13.80 -10.19
C THR A 120 0.32 -13.90 -11.15
N ARG A 121 -0.49 -14.97 -11.10
CA ARG A 121 -1.73 -15.07 -11.88
C ARG A 121 -2.85 -14.15 -11.38
N LEU A 122 -2.92 -13.87 -10.08
CA LEU A 122 -3.91 -12.93 -9.52
C LEU A 122 -3.62 -11.48 -9.96
N ILE A 123 -2.34 -11.09 -10.00
CA ILE A 123 -1.91 -9.75 -10.43
C ILE A 123 -2.17 -9.56 -11.94
N HIS A 124 -1.96 -10.59 -12.76
CA HIS A 124 -2.20 -10.49 -14.20
C HIS A 124 -3.69 -10.35 -14.57
N VAL A 125 -4.61 -10.92 -13.77
CA VAL A 125 -6.08 -10.76 -13.97
C VAL A 125 -6.59 -9.39 -13.51
N LEU A 126 -5.95 -8.78 -12.51
CA LEU A 126 -6.31 -7.46 -11.97
C LEU A 126 -5.71 -6.27 -12.77
N LEU A 127 -4.61 -6.47 -13.50
CA LEU A 127 -3.96 -5.43 -14.29
C LEU A 127 -4.29 -5.44 -15.80
N THR A 128 -5.21 -6.30 -16.25
CA THR A 128 -5.69 -6.25 -17.64
C THR A 128 -6.93 -5.34 -17.69
N PRO A 129 -6.83 -4.10 -18.21
CA PRO A 129 -7.98 -3.21 -18.34
C PRO A 129 -8.92 -3.76 -19.42
N CYS A 130 -10.15 -4.07 -19.02
CA CYS A 130 -11.32 -3.92 -19.89
C CYS A 130 -11.98 -2.59 -19.54
#